data_AF-A0A3C1TCT2-F1
#
_entry.id   AF-A0A3C1TCT2-F1
#
_cell.length_a   1.000
_cell.length_b   1.000
_cell.length_c   1.000
_cell.angle_alpha   90.00
_cell.angle_beta   90.00
_cell.angle_gamma   90.00
#
_symmetry.space_group_name_H-M   'P 1'
#
loop_
_entity.id
_entity.type
_entity.pdbx_description
1 polymer ?
#
loop_
_entity_poly.entity_id
_entity_poly.type
_entity_poly.pdbx_seq_one_letter_code
_entity_poly.pdbx_strand_id
1 'polypeptide(L)'
;MENLPVISRDEQGNVQISGQSKGAVIVYEKNRNTISSASTPYKAPFLMTESGTVSVAFLKSDGTTSRISSTLLGILPQGWKLYKNQNNPSTTQETQSALDGNSKTIWQVEIAPQGTDAFIVDTQKSQAVKGFVYVPDVDHRQGNITHYAAYGSENGSDWQLLQEGEFSNIEANPHPQRVNFPKGKGQLRYFKLIPKRWVGNGTQVRIADILLL
;
A
#
# COMPACT_ATOMS: atom_id res chain seq x y z
N MET A 1 -19.03 -14.97 13.64
CA MET A 1 -17.71 -14.50 13.17
C MET A 1 -16.77 -14.50 14.36
N GLU A 2 -15.57 -15.05 14.21
CA GLU A 2 -14.54 -15.00 15.25
C GLU A 2 -14.08 -13.55 15.46
N ASN A 3 -13.96 -13.11 16.71
CA ASN A 3 -13.39 -11.79 17.01
C ASN A 3 -11.87 -11.87 16.88
N LEU A 4 -11.26 -11.02 16.05
CA LEU A 4 -9.81 -10.98 15.81
C LEU A 4 -9.23 -9.64 16.24
N PRO A 5 -7.95 -9.58 16.66
CA PRO A 5 -7.31 -8.30 16.89
C PRO A 5 -7.17 -7.51 15.58
N VAL A 6 -7.37 -6.20 15.67
CA VAL A 6 -7.34 -5.26 14.56
C VAL A 6 -6.09 -4.41 14.66
N ILE A 7 -5.38 -4.27 13.53
CA ILE A 7 -4.17 -3.46 13.38
C ILE A 7 -4.56 -2.14 12.71
N SER A 8 -4.13 -1.02 13.28
CA SER A 8 -4.16 0.30 12.64
C SER A 8 -2.78 0.96 12.73
N ARG A 9 -2.50 1.90 11.83
CA ARG A 9 -1.30 2.75 11.87
C ARG A 9 -1.73 4.20 11.68
N ASP A 10 -1.27 5.09 12.55
CA ASP A 10 -1.52 6.53 12.39
C ASP A 10 -0.55 7.19 11.39
N GLU A 11 -0.78 8.48 11.08
CA GLU A 11 0.04 9.25 10.15
C GLU A 11 1.48 9.49 10.67
N GLN A 12 1.72 9.31 11.96
CA GLN A 12 3.05 9.38 12.58
C GLN A 12 3.76 8.02 12.56
N GLY A 13 3.10 6.96 12.09
CA GLY A 13 3.64 5.61 11.98
C GLY A 13 3.48 4.77 13.24
N ASN A 14 2.72 5.19 14.25
CA ASN A 14 2.45 4.37 15.41
C ASN A 14 1.43 3.30 15.06
N VAL A 15 1.85 2.05 15.19
CA VAL A 15 0.98 0.89 15.02
C VAL A 15 0.28 0.63 16.35
N GLN A 16 -1.05 0.66 16.31
CA GLN A 16 -1.91 0.30 17.42
C GLN A 16 -2.60 -1.03 17.10
N ILE A 17 -2.69 -1.89 18.11
CA ILE A 17 -3.45 -3.14 18.03
C ILE A 17 -4.59 -3.06 19.04
N SER A 18 -5.80 -3.38 18.58
CA SER A 18 -7.02 -3.31 19.38
C SER A 18 -7.81 -4.61 19.29
N GLY A 19 -8.69 -4.84 20.26
CA GLY A 19 -9.51 -6.04 20.35
C GLY A 19 -9.42 -6.68 21.74
N GLN A 20 -10.40 -7.52 22.06
CA GLN A 20 -10.46 -8.21 23.36
C GLN A 20 -10.97 -9.63 23.17
N SER A 21 -10.38 -10.56 23.93
CA SER A 21 -10.84 -11.94 24.02
C SER A 21 -10.64 -12.43 25.45
N LYS A 22 -11.65 -13.10 26.00
CA LYS A 22 -11.67 -13.51 27.41
C LYS A 22 -10.53 -14.51 27.69
N GLY A 23 -9.70 -14.20 28.68
CA GLY A 23 -8.60 -15.07 29.09
C GLY A 23 -7.43 -15.13 28.10
N ALA A 24 -7.34 -14.17 27.20
CA ALA A 24 -6.27 -14.09 26.22
C ALA A 24 -5.59 -12.71 26.23
N VAL A 25 -4.32 -12.69 25.82
CA VAL A 25 -3.54 -11.47 25.56
C VAL A 25 -3.36 -11.29 24.07
N ILE A 26 -3.10 -10.06 23.62
CA ILE A 26 -2.69 -9.81 22.23
C ILE A 26 -1.18 -10.06 22.12
N VAL A 27 -0.78 -10.83 21.13
CA VAL A 27 0.62 -11.01 20.73
C VAL A 27 0.80 -10.62 19.26
N TYR A 28 2.01 -10.18 18.91
CA TYR A 28 2.33 -9.76 17.57
C TYR A 28 3.74 -10.15 17.13
N GLU A 29 3.94 -10.17 15.82
CA GLU A 29 5.24 -10.28 15.18
C GLU A 29 5.33 -9.28 14.03
N LYS A 30 6.56 -8.83 13.74
CA LYS A 30 6.85 -8.00 12.56
C LYS A 30 7.57 -8.86 11.52
N ASN A 31 7.17 -8.76 10.26
CA ASN A 31 7.75 -9.46 9.12
C ASN A 31 7.78 -11.00 9.27
N ARG A 32 6.84 -11.54 10.03
CA ARG A 32 6.60 -12.99 10.16
C ARG A 32 5.12 -13.25 10.11
N ASN A 33 4.71 -14.19 9.27
CA ASN A 33 3.30 -14.57 9.10
C ASN A 33 2.88 -15.69 10.08
N THR A 34 3.57 -15.80 11.21
CA THR A 34 3.40 -16.87 12.19
C THR A 34 3.36 -16.27 13.59
N ILE A 35 2.48 -16.77 14.44
CA ILE A 35 2.40 -16.44 15.86
C ILE A 35 2.63 -17.71 16.68
N SER A 36 3.32 -17.58 17.81
CA SER A 36 3.53 -18.67 18.75
C SER A 36 3.40 -18.17 20.20
N SER A 37 3.51 -19.08 21.17
CA SER A 37 3.58 -18.72 22.59
C SER A 37 4.80 -17.85 22.94
N ALA A 38 5.84 -17.83 22.09
CA ALA A 38 7.01 -16.97 22.25
C ALA A 38 6.85 -15.58 21.61
N SER A 39 5.71 -15.30 20.98
CA SER A 39 5.49 -14.03 20.28
C SER A 39 5.37 -12.85 21.22
N THR A 40 5.68 -11.66 20.70
CA THR A 40 5.82 -10.45 21.52
C THR A 40 4.45 -10.01 22.05
N PRO A 41 4.23 -9.93 23.39
CA PRO A 41 2.99 -9.39 23.93
C PRO A 41 2.82 -7.92 23.57
N TYR A 42 1.65 -7.55 23.09
CA TYR A 42 1.33 -6.16 22.82
C TYR A 42 0.98 -5.42 24.12
N LYS A 43 1.75 -4.39 24.46
CA LYS A 43 1.59 -3.60 25.69
C LYS A 43 1.26 -2.13 25.45
N ALA A 44 1.74 -1.59 24.33
CA ALA A 44 1.56 -0.21 23.92
C ALA A 44 1.80 -0.09 22.41
N PRO A 45 1.32 0.98 21.77
CA PRO A 45 1.65 1.27 20.38
C PRO A 45 3.17 1.31 20.12
N PHE A 46 3.57 0.96 18.91
CA PHE A 46 4.99 0.97 18.51
C PHE A 46 5.18 1.64 17.16
N LEU A 47 6.32 2.29 16.97
CA LEU A 47 6.65 2.95 15.71
C LEU A 47 7.00 1.95 14.60
N MET A 48 6.48 2.16 13.40
CA MET A 48 6.82 1.44 12.18
C MET A 48 6.65 2.33 10.94
N THR A 49 7.76 2.95 10.51
CA THR A 49 7.82 3.83 9.33
C THR A 49 8.22 3.08 8.05
N GLU A 50 8.95 1.99 8.19
CA GLU A 50 9.35 1.13 7.08
C GLU A 50 8.19 0.22 6.65
N SER A 51 8.28 -0.30 5.43
CA SER A 51 7.37 -1.34 4.97
C SER A 51 7.53 -2.64 5.77
N GLY A 52 6.45 -3.40 5.86
CA GLY A 52 6.48 -4.72 6.45
C GLY A 52 5.12 -5.25 6.85
N THR A 53 5.07 -6.52 7.22
CA THR A 53 3.84 -7.15 7.70
C THR A 53 3.80 -7.12 9.21
N VAL A 54 2.66 -6.75 9.78
CA VAL A 54 2.35 -6.97 11.20
C VAL A 54 1.34 -8.09 11.28
N SER A 55 1.68 -9.15 12.00
CA SER A 55 0.78 -10.29 12.27
C SER A 55 0.40 -10.28 13.74
N VAL A 56 -0.88 -10.52 14.04
CA VAL A 56 -1.44 -10.46 15.39
C VAL A 56 -2.40 -11.61 15.65
N ALA A 57 -2.46 -12.06 16.90
CA ALA A 57 -3.48 -13.00 17.37
C ALA A 57 -3.77 -12.79 18.87
N PHE A 58 -4.90 -13.34 19.32
CA PHE A 58 -5.14 -13.56 20.74
C PHE A 58 -4.44 -14.85 21.17
N LEU A 59 -3.62 -14.82 22.22
CA LEU A 59 -2.96 -15.98 22.83
C LEU A 59 -3.57 -16.27 24.20
N LYS A 60 -4.09 -17.48 24.38
CA LYS A 60 -4.64 -17.96 25.67
C LYS A 60 -3.55 -18.57 26.55
N SER A 61 -3.86 -18.73 27.84
CA SER A 61 -2.96 -19.33 28.83
C SER A 61 -2.63 -20.80 28.55
N ASP A 62 -3.48 -21.52 27.82
CA ASP A 62 -3.24 -22.90 27.38
C ASP A 62 -2.32 -22.99 26.14
N GLY A 63 -1.85 -21.85 25.63
CA GLY A 63 -0.98 -21.75 24.46
C GLY A 63 -1.72 -21.71 23.13
N THR A 64 -3.04 -21.86 23.10
CA THR A 64 -3.82 -21.77 21.86
C THR A 64 -3.97 -20.32 21.39
N THR A 65 -4.05 -20.13 20.07
CA THR A 65 -4.24 -18.82 19.45
C THR A 65 -5.57 -18.72 18.72
N SER A 66 -6.10 -17.50 18.58
CA SER A 66 -7.07 -17.20 17.51
C SER A 66 -6.44 -17.42 16.14
N ARG A 67 -7.24 -17.26 15.08
CA ARG A 67 -6.66 -17.03 13.75
C ARG A 67 -5.72 -15.83 13.76
N ILE A 68 -4.70 -15.89 12.90
CA ILE A 68 -3.76 -14.77 12.68
C ILE A 68 -4.45 -13.74 11.79
N SER A 69 -4.51 -12.51 12.26
CA SER A 69 -4.82 -11.32 11.45
C SER A 69 -3.50 -10.70 10.99
N SER A 70 -3.42 -10.19 9.77
CA SER A 70 -2.18 -9.61 9.25
C SER A 70 -2.46 -8.41 8.35
N THR A 71 -1.64 -7.38 8.51
CA THR A 71 -1.68 -6.17 7.70
C THR A 71 -0.30 -5.94 7.09
N LEU A 72 -0.25 -5.82 5.76
CA LEU A 72 0.93 -5.31 5.07
C LEU A 72 0.89 -3.78 5.13
N LEU A 73 1.90 -3.20 5.74
CA LEU A 73 2.11 -1.76 5.78
C LEU A 73 3.16 -1.40 4.73
N GLY A 74 2.87 -0.38 3.92
CA GLY A 74 3.86 0.25 3.06
C GLY A 74 4.78 1.16 3.86
N ILE A 75 5.82 1.68 3.21
CA ILE A 75 6.62 2.78 3.74
C ILE A 75 5.68 3.95 4.08
N LEU A 76 5.84 4.54 5.26
CA LEU A 76 5.02 5.68 5.70
C LEU A 76 5.28 6.89 4.77
N PRO A 77 4.26 7.46 4.10
CA PRO A 77 4.43 8.52 3.12
C PRO A 77 4.58 9.90 3.76
N GLN A 78 5.52 10.03 4.70
CA GLN A 78 5.73 11.24 5.46
C GLN A 78 6.35 12.34 4.59
N GLY A 79 5.56 13.39 4.32
CA GLY A 79 5.97 14.55 3.52
C GLY A 79 6.11 14.25 2.02
N TRP A 80 5.61 13.10 1.55
CA TRP A 80 5.67 12.75 0.14
C TRP A 80 4.82 13.69 -0.70
N LYS A 81 5.19 13.84 -1.98
CA LYS A 81 4.44 14.61 -2.95
C LYS A 81 3.95 13.70 -4.05
N LEU A 82 2.69 13.88 -4.44
CA LEU A 82 2.07 13.20 -5.57
C LEU A 82 1.93 14.19 -6.72
N TYR A 83 2.16 13.71 -7.94
CA TYR A 83 1.96 14.46 -9.17
C TYR A 83 1.13 13.62 -10.15
N LYS A 84 0.19 14.26 -10.84
CA LYS A 84 -0.62 13.64 -11.91
C LYS A 84 0.19 13.38 -13.19
N ASN A 85 1.21 14.21 -13.40
CA ASN A 85 2.24 14.08 -14.41
C ASN A 85 3.44 14.97 -14.01
N GLN A 86 4.51 15.01 -14.81
CA GLN A 86 5.74 15.74 -14.45
C GLN A 86 5.55 17.23 -14.15
N ASN A 87 4.48 17.87 -14.65
CA ASN A 87 4.26 19.31 -14.54
C ASN A 87 3.02 19.68 -13.71
N ASN A 88 2.32 18.71 -13.14
CA ASN A 88 1.05 18.94 -12.45
C ASN A 88 1.07 18.32 -11.05
N PRO A 89 1.47 19.09 -10.02
CA PRO A 89 1.44 18.61 -8.63
C PRO A 89 0.00 18.40 -8.18
N SER A 90 -0.24 17.29 -7.50
CA SER A 90 -1.52 17.04 -6.83
C SER A 90 -1.65 17.92 -5.59
N THR A 91 -2.89 18.18 -5.19
CA THR A 91 -3.21 18.82 -3.91
C THR A 91 -2.87 17.90 -2.72
N THR A 92 -2.80 18.46 -1.51
CA THR A 92 -2.63 17.66 -0.28
C THR A 92 -3.75 16.65 -0.11
N GLN A 93 -5.00 17.03 -0.39
CA GLN A 93 -6.15 16.14 -0.29
C GLN A 93 -6.05 14.96 -1.26
N GLU A 94 -5.65 15.21 -2.51
CA GLU A 94 -5.44 14.15 -3.50
C GLU A 94 -4.29 13.22 -3.11
N THR A 95 -3.20 13.77 -2.58
CA THR A 95 -2.07 12.99 -2.07
C THR A 95 -2.54 12.08 -0.93
N GLN A 96 -3.30 12.62 0.03
CA GLN A 96 -3.88 11.84 1.12
C GLN A 96 -4.92 10.82 0.63
N SER A 97 -5.65 11.08 -0.46
CA SER A 97 -6.63 10.12 -1.00
C SER A 97 -6.00 8.93 -1.74
N ALA A 98 -4.69 8.95 -2.00
CA ALA A 98 -4.00 7.92 -2.78
C ALA A 98 -2.87 7.20 -2.02
N LEU A 99 -2.51 7.68 -0.82
CA LEU A 99 -1.33 7.25 -0.07
C LEU A 99 -1.60 7.18 1.46
N ASP A 100 -2.84 7.08 1.93
CA ASP A 100 -3.16 7.12 3.37
C ASP A 100 -3.25 5.75 4.05
N GLY A 101 -3.12 4.64 3.32
CA GLY A 101 -3.33 3.30 3.88
C GLY A 101 -4.80 2.89 3.99
N ASN A 102 -5.74 3.66 3.43
CA ASN A 102 -7.18 3.43 3.57
C ASN A 102 -7.83 3.09 2.22
N SER A 103 -8.25 1.83 2.05
CA SER A 103 -8.88 1.37 0.81
C SER A 103 -10.27 1.97 0.51
N LYS A 104 -10.76 2.92 1.33
CA LYS A 104 -12.05 3.60 1.18
C LYS A 104 -11.93 5.06 0.79
N THR A 105 -10.74 5.66 0.89
CA THR A 105 -10.45 6.96 0.29
C THR A 105 -10.05 6.71 -1.17
N ILE A 106 -10.68 7.44 -2.10
CA ILE A 106 -10.50 7.21 -3.52
C ILE A 106 -9.99 8.48 -4.17
N TRP A 107 -8.79 8.40 -4.74
CA TRP A 107 -8.31 9.39 -5.67
C TRP A 107 -8.87 9.14 -7.06
N GLN A 108 -9.75 10.04 -7.50
CA GLN A 108 -10.28 10.08 -8.86
C GLN A 108 -9.49 11.09 -9.68
N VAL A 109 -8.97 10.66 -10.83
CA VAL A 109 -8.08 11.49 -11.64
C VAL A 109 -8.44 11.37 -13.11
N GLU A 110 -8.71 12.51 -13.73
CA GLU A 110 -8.82 12.60 -15.19
C GLU A 110 -7.44 12.43 -15.81
N ILE A 111 -7.37 11.58 -16.82
CA ILE A 111 -6.18 11.29 -17.61
C ILE A 111 -6.41 11.65 -19.08
N ALA A 112 -5.37 12.14 -19.73
CA ALA A 112 -5.40 12.45 -21.14
C ALA A 112 -5.69 11.19 -21.98
N PRO A 113 -6.53 11.30 -23.04
CA PRO A 113 -6.89 10.18 -23.92
C PRO A 113 -5.70 9.46 -24.60
N GLN A 114 -4.50 10.03 -24.54
CA GLN A 114 -3.27 9.53 -25.18
C GLN A 114 -2.36 8.74 -24.21
N GLY A 115 -2.76 8.49 -22.95
CA GLY A 115 -2.01 7.64 -22.03
C GLY A 115 -0.62 8.17 -21.63
N THR A 116 -0.43 9.49 -21.72
CA THR A 116 0.83 10.18 -21.36
C THR A 116 0.90 10.56 -19.89
N ASP A 117 -0.22 10.54 -19.18
CA ASP A 117 -0.24 10.84 -17.74
C ASP A 117 0.40 9.71 -16.94
N ALA A 118 0.97 10.10 -15.81
CA ALA A 118 1.72 9.22 -14.96
C ALA A 118 1.63 9.70 -13.51
N PHE A 119 1.30 8.79 -12.61
CA PHE A 119 1.26 9.10 -11.19
C PHE A 119 2.68 9.02 -10.64
N ILE A 120 3.24 10.17 -10.26
CA ILE A 120 4.60 10.27 -9.76
C ILE A 120 4.56 10.54 -8.27
N VAL A 121 5.18 9.67 -7.49
CA VAL A 121 5.41 9.83 -6.06
C VAL A 121 6.86 10.27 -5.87
N ASP A 122 7.07 11.48 -5.35
CA ASP A 122 8.38 11.94 -4.85
C ASP A 122 8.46 11.67 -3.35
N THR A 123 9.28 10.68 -2.98
CA THR A 123 9.50 10.27 -1.59
C THR A 123 10.35 11.26 -0.79
N GLN A 124 10.69 12.41 -1.39
CA GLN A 124 11.53 13.53 -0.89
C GLN A 124 13.00 13.18 -0.62
N LYS A 125 13.32 11.90 -0.47
CA LYS A 125 14.67 11.36 -0.29
C LYS A 125 14.77 10.00 -1.00
N SER A 126 15.97 9.61 -1.40
CA SER A 126 16.22 8.28 -1.95
C SER A 126 15.92 7.19 -0.92
N GLN A 127 15.20 6.14 -1.33
CA GLN A 127 14.75 5.03 -0.48
C GLN A 127 14.90 3.69 -1.19
N ALA A 128 15.11 2.62 -0.41
CA ALA A 128 15.14 1.26 -0.91
C ALA A 128 13.72 0.69 -0.97
N VAL A 129 13.16 0.63 -2.18
CA VAL A 129 11.81 0.14 -2.47
C VAL A 129 11.89 -1.22 -3.17
N LYS A 130 11.29 -2.25 -2.58
CA LYS A 130 11.28 -3.63 -3.09
C LYS A 130 10.13 -3.89 -4.06
N GLY A 131 9.14 -3.01 -4.10
CA GLY A 131 7.95 -3.16 -4.92
C GLY A 131 6.88 -2.14 -4.56
N PHE A 132 5.67 -2.37 -5.06
CA PHE A 132 4.51 -1.60 -4.64
C PHE A 132 3.26 -2.48 -4.56
N VAL A 133 2.20 -1.97 -3.93
CA VAL A 133 0.85 -2.53 -3.98
C VAL A 133 -0.05 -1.50 -4.63
N TYR A 134 -0.78 -1.91 -5.66
CA TYR A 134 -1.91 -1.16 -6.18
C TYR A 134 -3.18 -1.60 -5.45
N VAL A 135 -3.92 -0.65 -4.89
CA VAL A 135 -5.23 -0.88 -4.26
C VAL A 135 -6.31 -0.26 -5.15
N PRO A 136 -7.16 -1.07 -5.80
CA PRO A 136 -8.26 -0.58 -6.63
C PRO A 136 -9.43 -0.06 -5.79
N ASP A 137 -10.31 0.74 -6.40
CA ASP A 137 -11.63 1.04 -5.85
C ASP A 137 -12.49 -0.23 -5.91
N VAL A 138 -12.74 -0.83 -4.75
CA VAL A 138 -13.48 -2.09 -4.63
C VAL A 138 -14.98 -1.93 -4.83
N ASP A 139 -15.49 -0.72 -4.60
CA ASP A 139 -16.92 -0.39 -4.68
C ASP A 139 -17.28 0.07 -6.10
N HIS A 140 -16.35 0.67 -6.85
CA HIS A 140 -16.54 1.13 -8.24
C HIS A 140 -15.43 0.66 -9.18
N ARG A 141 -15.77 -0.24 -10.11
CA ARG A 141 -14.80 -0.90 -10.98
C ARG A 141 -14.30 -0.04 -12.15
N GLN A 142 -15.16 0.81 -12.70
CA GLN A 142 -14.83 1.67 -13.84
C GLN A 142 -13.68 2.60 -13.47
N GLY A 143 -12.65 2.66 -14.31
CA GLY A 143 -11.44 3.45 -14.07
C GLY A 143 -10.37 2.75 -13.22
N ASN A 144 -10.60 1.54 -12.68
CA ASN A 144 -9.51 0.78 -12.06
C ASN A 144 -8.47 0.39 -13.11
N ILE A 145 -7.19 0.54 -12.79
CA ILE A 145 -6.07 0.21 -13.67
C ILE A 145 -6.00 -1.30 -13.84
N THR A 146 -5.91 -1.76 -15.09
CA THR A 146 -5.71 -3.19 -15.41
C THR A 146 -4.31 -3.44 -15.92
N HIS A 147 -3.71 -2.52 -16.68
CA HIS A 147 -2.35 -2.67 -17.20
C HIS A 147 -1.50 -1.48 -16.79
N TYR A 148 -0.22 -1.71 -16.51
CA TYR A 148 0.67 -0.69 -15.98
C TYR A 148 2.10 -0.83 -16.50
N ALA A 149 2.83 0.28 -16.43
CA ALA A 149 4.28 0.29 -16.43
C ALA A 149 4.79 1.15 -15.26
N ALA A 150 5.70 0.59 -14.47
CA ALA A 150 6.25 1.19 -13.25
C ALA A 150 7.73 1.51 -13.45
N TYR A 151 8.13 2.73 -13.08
CA TYR A 151 9.48 3.26 -13.23
C TYR A 151 10.01 3.85 -11.93
N GLY A 152 11.33 3.86 -11.80
CA GLY A 152 12.06 4.48 -10.70
C GLY A 152 13.04 5.53 -11.23
N SER A 153 13.30 6.55 -10.44
CA SER A 153 14.31 7.57 -10.72
C SER A 153 14.89 8.14 -9.43
N GLU A 154 16.17 8.55 -9.48
CA GLU A 154 16.82 9.31 -8.39
C GLU A 154 16.65 10.83 -8.56
N ASN A 155 16.50 11.30 -9.80
CA ASN A 155 16.53 12.72 -10.14
C ASN A 155 15.24 13.24 -10.80
N GLY A 156 14.25 12.37 -11.04
CA GLY A 156 12.96 12.72 -11.64
C GLY A 156 12.98 12.92 -13.16
N SER A 157 14.13 12.74 -13.81
CA SER A 157 14.31 12.91 -15.26
C SER A 157 14.80 11.63 -15.95
N ASP A 158 15.74 10.91 -15.33
CA ASP A 158 16.23 9.62 -15.82
C ASP A 158 15.40 8.48 -15.23
N TRP A 159 14.60 7.82 -16.07
CA TRP A 159 13.64 6.80 -15.64
C TRP A 159 14.12 5.40 -16.01
N GLN A 160 14.21 4.53 -15.01
CA GLN A 160 14.47 3.11 -15.21
C GLN A 160 13.16 2.32 -15.11
N LEU A 161 12.89 1.43 -16.07
CA LEU A 161 11.79 0.49 -15.98
C LEU A 161 12.03 -0.51 -14.83
N LEU A 162 11.12 -0.50 -13.85
CA LEU A 162 11.12 -1.40 -12.72
C LEU A 162 10.32 -2.65 -13.03
N GLN A 163 9.09 -2.48 -13.51
CA GLN A 163 8.19 -3.57 -13.88
C GLN A 163 7.09 -3.10 -14.83
N GLU A 164 6.57 -3.98 -15.66
CA GLU A 164 5.34 -3.74 -16.43
C GLU A 164 4.48 -5.02 -16.47
N GLY A 165 3.18 -4.86 -16.69
CA GLY A 165 2.29 -6.00 -16.79
C GLY A 165 0.83 -5.67 -16.58
N GLU A 166 0.08 -6.69 -16.16
CA GLU A 166 -1.35 -6.64 -15.91
C GLU A 166 -1.64 -6.97 -14.44
N PHE A 167 -2.56 -6.24 -13.83
CA PHE A 167 -3.22 -6.61 -12.59
C PHE A 167 -4.33 -7.61 -12.89
N SER A 168 -4.11 -8.88 -12.53
CA SER A 168 -4.97 -9.98 -12.94
C SER A 168 -6.39 -9.84 -12.40
N ASN A 169 -7.39 -9.94 -13.29
CA ASN A 169 -8.81 -10.05 -12.91
C ASN A 169 -9.36 -8.85 -12.10
N ILE A 170 -8.79 -7.65 -12.22
CA ILE A 170 -9.31 -6.44 -11.55
C ILE A 170 -10.76 -6.13 -11.96
N GLU A 171 -11.11 -6.40 -13.22
CA GLU A 171 -12.47 -6.16 -13.73
C GLU A 171 -13.52 -7.05 -13.06
N ALA A 172 -13.19 -8.30 -12.71
CA ALA A 172 -14.13 -9.20 -12.04
C ALA A 172 -13.97 -9.22 -10.51
N ASN A 173 -12.76 -8.98 -9.99
CA ASN A 173 -12.44 -9.03 -8.57
C ASN A 173 -11.32 -8.01 -8.22
N PRO A 174 -11.68 -6.73 -7.94
CA PRO A 174 -10.73 -5.67 -7.62
C PRO A 174 -10.16 -5.89 -6.21
N HIS A 175 -9.05 -6.62 -6.12
CA HIS A 175 -8.32 -6.83 -4.87
C HIS A 175 -6.93 -6.20 -4.94
N PRO A 176 -6.32 -5.83 -3.80
CA PRO A 176 -4.96 -5.30 -3.79
C PRO A 176 -3.96 -6.26 -4.46
N GLN A 177 -3.11 -5.73 -5.34
CA GLN A 177 -2.10 -6.53 -6.05
C GLN A 177 -0.70 -6.01 -5.79
N ARG A 178 0.15 -6.91 -5.29
CA ARG A 178 1.56 -6.66 -5.03
C ARG A 178 2.40 -6.91 -6.28
N VAL A 179 3.27 -5.97 -6.59
CA VAL A 179 4.25 -6.04 -7.66
C VAL A 179 5.64 -5.92 -7.04
N ASN A 180 6.49 -6.93 -7.27
CA ASN A 180 7.87 -6.91 -6.81
C ASN A 180 8.79 -6.37 -7.92
N PHE A 181 9.78 -5.58 -7.53
CA PHE A 181 10.81 -5.13 -8.45
C PHE A 181 11.94 -6.16 -8.58
N PRO A 182 12.61 -6.23 -9.73
CA PRO A 182 13.84 -6.99 -9.88
C PRO A 182 14.91 -6.56 -8.87
N LYS A 183 15.68 -7.53 -8.38
CA LYS A 183 16.78 -7.27 -7.45
C LYS A 183 17.74 -6.22 -8.02
N GLY A 184 18.11 -5.24 -7.20
CA GLY A 184 19.05 -4.17 -7.57
C GLY A 184 18.43 -2.97 -8.28
N LYS A 185 17.13 -2.96 -8.60
CA LYS A 185 16.44 -1.81 -9.21
C LYS A 185 15.69 -0.91 -8.22
N GLY A 186 15.68 -1.28 -6.94
CA GLY A 186 14.79 -0.70 -5.93
C GLY A 186 15.23 0.62 -5.30
N GLN A 187 16.43 1.12 -5.60
CA GLN A 187 16.90 2.38 -5.04
C GLN A 187 16.33 3.54 -5.89
N LEU A 188 15.42 4.33 -5.30
CA LEU A 188 14.75 5.43 -6.00
C LEU A 188 14.31 6.54 -5.03
N ARG A 189 14.18 7.77 -5.56
CA ARG A 189 13.46 8.87 -4.91
C ARG A 189 12.07 9.09 -5.54
N TYR A 190 11.96 8.83 -6.83
CA TYR A 190 10.74 9.02 -7.58
C TYR A 190 10.23 7.67 -8.07
N PHE A 191 9.01 7.33 -7.68
CA PHE A 191 8.27 6.21 -8.25
C PHE A 191 7.25 6.76 -9.25
N LYS A 192 7.16 6.15 -10.44
CA LYS A 192 6.21 6.54 -11.48
C LYS A 192 5.37 5.34 -11.89
N LEU A 193 4.05 5.47 -11.80
CA LEU A 193 3.08 4.51 -12.31
C LEU A 193 2.38 5.09 -13.54
N ILE A 194 2.53 4.41 -14.69
CA ILE A 194 1.82 4.77 -15.92
C ILE A 194 0.65 3.78 -16.10
N PRO A 195 -0.62 4.23 -16.01
CA PRO A 195 -1.75 3.41 -16.39
C PRO A 195 -1.73 3.20 -17.91
N LYS A 196 -1.69 1.93 -18.36
CA LYS A 196 -1.69 1.56 -19.79
C LYS A 196 -3.07 1.19 -20.28
N ARG A 197 -3.89 0.61 -19.41
CA ARG A 197 -5.31 0.30 -19.62
C ARG A 197 -6.03 0.33 -18.28
N TRP A 198 -7.32 0.59 -18.31
CA TRP A 198 -8.22 0.59 -17.17
C TRP A 198 -9.57 -0.03 -17.56
N VAL A 199 -10.40 -0.33 -16.58
CA VAL A 199 -11.74 -0.85 -16.80
C VAL A 199 -12.61 0.25 -17.43
N GLY A 200 -13.22 -0.04 -18.58
CA GLY A 200 -14.05 0.90 -19.33
C GLY A 200 -13.28 1.75 -20.34
N ASN A 201 -13.99 2.70 -20.95
CA ASN A 201 -13.47 3.56 -22.04
C ASN A 201 -13.45 5.06 -21.67
N GLY A 202 -13.71 5.40 -20.40
CA GLY A 202 -13.70 6.78 -19.92
C GLY A 202 -12.29 7.36 -19.78
N THR A 203 -12.20 8.66 -19.46
CA THR A 203 -10.92 9.36 -19.20
C THR A 203 -10.57 9.45 -17.73
N GLN A 204 -11.31 8.78 -16.84
CA GLN A 204 -11.07 8.82 -15.41
C GLN A 204 -10.47 7.51 -14.91
N VAL A 205 -9.38 7.61 -14.15
CA VAL A 205 -8.79 6.50 -13.40
C VAL A 205 -9.09 6.66 -11.91
N ARG A 206 -9.21 5.54 -11.21
CA ARG A 206 -9.51 5.46 -9.77
C ARG A 206 -8.44 4.66 -9.05
N ILE A 207 -7.96 5.22 -7.95
CA ILE A 207 -6.92 4.63 -7.12
C ILE A 207 -7.37 4.79 -5.68
N ALA A 208 -7.51 3.69 -4.95
CA ALA A 208 -7.75 3.77 -3.51
C ALA A 208 -6.44 3.98 -2.75
N ASP A 209 -5.37 3.29 -3.18
CA ASP A 209 -4.06 3.45 -2.55
C ASP A 209 -2.92 2.94 -3.46
N ILE A 210 -1.72 3.48 -3.23
CA ILE A 210 -0.45 2.97 -3.71
C ILE A 210 0.52 2.87 -2.54
N LEU A 211 0.84 1.64 -2.14
CA LEU A 211 1.81 1.39 -1.07
C LEU A 211 3.17 1.10 -1.70
N LEU A 212 4.21 1.87 -1.38
CA LEU A 212 5.60 1.46 -1.68
C LEU A 212 6.09 0.48 -0.60
N LEU A 213 6.80 -0.58 -1.01
CA LEU A 213 7.23 -1.71 -0.17
C LEU A 213 8.75 -1.80 -0.01
#